data_AF-A0A6J1XBG5-F1
#
_entry.id   AF-A0A6J1XBG5-F1
#
_cell.length_a   1.000
_cell.length_b   1.000
_cell.length_c   1.000
_cell.angle_alpha   90.00
_cell.angle_beta   90.00
_cell.angle_gamma   90.00
#
_symmetry.space_group_name_H-M   'P 1'
#
loop_
_entity.id
_entity.type
_entity.pdbx_description
1 polymer ?
#
loop_
_entity_poly.entity_id
_entity_poly.type
_entity_poly.pdbx_seq_one_letter_code
_entity_poly.pdbx_strand_id
1 'polypeptide(L)'
;MCEGDLGPCPVPDGGVPGGRMAQELSEKDLLKMNVEQLKKEVKNTRVPISKTGKEIKDFVEAEAGNDPLLKGVPEDKNPFKEKGGCVIS
;
A
#
# COMPACT_ATOMS: atom_id res chain seq x y z
N MET A 1 -33.88 1.20 -15.47
CA MET A 1 -33.76 -0.25 -15.24
C MET A 1 -32.71 -0.78 -16.20
N CYS A 2 -31.62 -1.43 -15.82
CA CYS A 2 -31.34 -2.20 -14.61
C CYS A 2 -30.02 -1.77 -13.97
N GLU A 3 -30.06 -1.70 -12.64
CA GLU A 3 -28.93 -1.64 -11.73
C GLU A 3 -28.03 -2.87 -11.95
N GLY A 4 -26.75 -2.65 -12.19
CA GLY A 4 -25.72 -3.68 -12.21
C GLY A 4 -24.89 -3.55 -10.95
N ASP A 5 -25.27 -4.30 -9.92
CA ASP A 5 -24.43 -4.82 -8.84
C ASP A 5 -23.17 -3.99 -8.53
N LEU A 6 -23.36 -2.88 -7.81
CA LEU A 6 -22.28 -2.31 -7.02
C LEU A 6 -22.04 -3.27 -5.85
N GLY A 7 -21.27 -4.33 -6.13
CA GLY A 7 -20.70 -5.17 -5.08
C GLY A 7 -20.04 -4.28 -4.02
N PRO A 8 -20.06 -4.68 -2.74
CA PRO A 8 -19.48 -3.87 -1.68
C PRO A 8 -18.04 -3.54 -2.06
N CYS A 9 -17.69 -2.24 -2.00
CA CYS A 9 -16.33 -1.78 -2.24
C CYS A 9 -15.37 -2.70 -1.46
N PRO A 10 -14.27 -3.17 -2.08
CA PRO A 10 -13.29 -3.99 -1.37
C PRO A 10 -12.85 -3.18 -0.16
N VAL A 11 -13.25 -3.64 1.03
CA VAL A 11 -12.76 -3.06 2.26
C VAL A 11 -11.26 -3.24 2.22
N PRO A 12 -10.44 -2.18 2.35
CA PRO A 12 -9.01 -2.36 2.48
C PRO A 12 -8.82 -3.35 3.62
N ASP A 13 -7.99 -4.37 3.42
CA ASP A 13 -7.58 -5.34 4.43
C ASP A 13 -7.09 -4.58 5.66
N GLY A 14 -8.05 -4.20 6.50
CA GLY A 14 -7.88 -3.59 7.79
C GLY A 14 -7.47 -4.71 8.69
N GLY A 15 -6.24 -5.17 8.51
CA GLY A 15 -5.60 -6.15 9.37
C GLY A 15 -5.66 -5.62 10.79
N VAL A 16 -6.67 -6.07 11.54
CA VAL A 16 -6.73 -5.91 12.98
C VAL A 16 -5.45 -6.56 13.51
N PRO A 17 -4.62 -5.86 14.31
CA PRO A 17 -3.45 -6.47 14.92
C PRO A 17 -3.94 -7.55 15.89
N GLY A 18 -4.04 -8.79 15.41
CA GLY A 18 -4.66 -9.89 16.14
C GLY A 18 -5.62 -10.75 15.32
N GLY A 19 -5.33 -11.03 14.04
CA GLY A 19 -6.15 -11.87 13.13
C GLY A 19 -6.49 -13.30 13.58
N ARG A 20 -6.20 -13.67 14.84
CA ARG A 20 -6.68 -14.90 15.50
C ARG A 20 -7.83 -14.69 16.51
N MET A 21 -8.18 -13.45 16.86
CA MET A 21 -9.18 -13.15 17.91
C MET A 21 -10.58 -12.80 17.39
N ALA A 22 -10.74 -12.54 16.09
CA ALA A 22 -12.02 -12.06 15.53
C ALA A 22 -13.09 -13.15 15.36
N GLN A 23 -12.70 -14.43 15.40
CA GLN A 23 -13.59 -15.55 15.07
C GLN A 23 -14.47 -16.00 16.25
N GLU A 24 -14.30 -15.44 17.45
CA GLU A 24 -15.02 -15.86 18.67
C GLU A 24 -15.71 -14.71 19.43
N LEU A 25 -15.79 -13.52 18.83
CA LEU A 25 -16.40 -12.34 19.47
C LEU A 25 -17.85 -12.17 19.04
N SER A 26 -18.72 -11.81 19.99
CA SER A 26 -20.10 -11.46 19.67
C SER A 26 -20.14 -10.23 18.76
N GLU A 27 -21.14 -10.12 17.89
CA GLU A 27 -21.34 -8.96 17.01
C GLU A 27 -21.28 -7.62 17.78
N LYS A 28 -21.81 -7.62 19.01
CA LYS A 28 -21.79 -6.49 19.93
C LYS A 28 -20.36 -6.09 20.33
N ASP A 29 -19.48 -7.06 20.56
CA ASP A 29 -18.11 -6.80 20.98
C ASP A 29 -17.24 -6.34 19.82
N LEU A 30 -17.47 -6.87 18.61
CA LEU A 30 -16.86 -6.34 17.39
C LEU A 30 -17.23 -4.87 17.14
N LEU A 31 -18.51 -4.52 17.31
CA LEU A 31 -18.99 -3.14 17.16
C LEU A 31 -18.38 -2.19 18.19
N LYS A 32 -18.23 -2.63 19.46
CA LYS A 32 -17.54 -1.82 20.49
C LYS A 32 -16.10 -1.55 20.10
N MET A 33 -15.37 -2.57 19.64
CA MET A 33 -13.99 -2.43 19.19
C MET A 33 -13.88 -1.48 17.99
N ASN A 34 -14.81 -1.56 17.03
CA ASN A 34 -14.85 -0.63 15.90
C ASN A 34 -15.07 0.82 16.36
N VAL A 35 -16.04 1.05 17.26
CA VAL A 35 -16.29 2.39 17.82
C VAL A 35 -15.07 2.93 18.58
N GLU A 36 -14.36 2.07 19.32
CA GLU A 36 -13.11 2.45 19.99
C GLU A 36 -11.99 2.81 19.01
N GLN A 37 -11.88 2.08 17.90
CA GLN A 37 -10.93 2.35 16.83
C GLN A 37 -11.23 3.71 16.16
N LEU A 38 -12.49 3.95 15.78
CA LEU A 38 -12.92 5.20 15.16
C LEU A 38 -12.69 6.40 16.10
N LYS A 39 -12.94 6.24 17.40
CA LYS A 39 -12.64 7.28 18.41
C LYS A 39 -11.14 7.61 18.49
N LYS A 40 -10.26 6.66 18.19
CA LYS A 40 -8.80 6.91 18.10
C LYS A 40 -8.46 7.61 16.79
N GLU A 41 -9.02 7.17 15.66
CA GLU A 41 -8.75 7.77 14.35
C GLU A 41 -9.21 9.22 14.22
N VAL A 42 -10.34 9.58 14.84
CA VAL A 42 -10.84 10.96 14.83
C VAL A 42 -9.83 11.92 15.48
N LYS A 43 -9.10 11.47 16.50
CA LYS A 43 -8.08 12.27 17.19
C LYS A 43 -6.76 12.35 16.43
N ASN A 44 -6.61 11.63 15.32
CA ASN A 44 -5.38 11.65 14.55
C ASN A 44 -5.18 13.02 13.89
N THR A 45 -4.00 13.61 14.12
CA THR A 45 -3.67 14.94 13.58
C THR A 45 -3.31 14.80 12.11
N ARG A 46 -4.09 15.45 11.24
CA ARG A 46 -3.88 15.41 9.79
C ARG A 46 -3.02 16.59 9.34
N VAL A 47 -2.07 16.33 8.46
CA VAL A 47 -1.24 17.36 7.81
C VAL A 47 -1.97 17.86 6.55
N PRO A 48 -1.92 19.16 6.21
CA PRO A 48 -2.55 19.67 5.01
C PRO A 48 -1.96 19.05 3.73
N ILE A 49 -2.84 18.66 2.81
CA ILE A 49 -2.47 18.01 1.54
C ILE A 49 -1.52 18.87 0.71
N SER A 50 -1.67 20.19 0.76
CA SER A 50 -0.76 21.12 0.06
C SER A 50 0.68 21.03 0.53
N LYS A 51 0.92 20.68 1.80
CA LYS A 51 2.25 20.48 2.36
C LYS A 51 2.78 19.09 2.01
N THR A 52 2.02 18.04 2.32
CA THR A 52 2.44 16.65 2.09
C THR A 52 2.64 16.36 0.61
N GLY A 53 1.79 16.90 -0.27
CA GLY A 53 1.93 16.73 -1.72
C GLY A 53 3.21 17.37 -2.26
N LYS A 54 3.62 18.52 -1.72
CA LYS A 54 4.90 19.14 -2.08
C LYS A 54 6.07 18.27 -1.62
N GLU A 55 6.06 17.81 -0.38
CA GLU A 55 7.14 16.97 0.17
C GLU A 55 7.31 15.67 -0.62
N ILE A 56 6.20 15.00 -0.99
CA ILE A 56 6.23 13.80 -1.82
C ILE A 56 6.81 14.10 -3.19
N LYS A 57 6.36 15.18 -3.84
CA LYS A 57 6.86 15.59 -5.16
C LYS A 57 8.37 15.87 -5.11
N ASP A 58 8.80 16.69 -4.16
CA ASP A 58 10.20 17.09 -4.02
C ASP A 58 11.10 15.86 -3.79
N PHE A 59 10.63 14.88 -2.99
CA PHE A 59 11.33 13.61 -2.78
C PHE A 59 11.44 12.79 -4.07
N VAL A 60 10.32 12.61 -4.79
CA VAL A 60 10.30 11.83 -6.04
C VAL A 60 11.21 12.48 -7.09
N GLU A 61 11.19 13.80 -7.24
CA GLU A 61 12.04 14.50 -8.20
C GLU A 61 13.53 14.38 -7.85
N ALA A 62 13.89 14.37 -6.56
CA ALA A 62 15.27 14.17 -6.10
C ALA A 62 15.77 12.74 -6.42
N GLU A 63 14.94 11.73 -6.23
CA GLU A 63 15.31 10.32 -6.45
C GLU A 63 15.10 9.82 -7.89
N ALA A 64 14.32 10.54 -8.71
CA ALA A 64 14.08 10.18 -10.10
C ALA A 64 15.39 10.12 -10.92
N GLY A 65 16.40 10.87 -10.51
CA GLY A 65 17.74 10.84 -11.10
C GLY A 65 18.50 9.54 -10.83
N ASN A 66 18.16 8.81 -9.78
CA ASN A 66 18.81 7.58 -9.35
C ASN A 66 17.98 6.34 -9.68
N ASP A 67 16.71 6.53 -10.04
CA ASP A 67 15.79 5.45 -10.38
C ASP A 67 16.24 4.72 -11.66
N PRO A 68 16.68 3.45 -11.56
CA PRO A 68 17.16 2.70 -12.70
C PRO A 68 16.05 2.32 -13.69
N LEU A 69 14.78 2.34 -13.27
CA LEU A 69 13.62 2.12 -14.16
C LEU A 69 13.28 3.37 -14.98
N LEU A 70 13.64 4.56 -14.48
CA LEU A 70 13.48 5.82 -15.23
C LEU A 70 14.66 6.10 -16.15
N LYS A 71 15.90 5.88 -15.70
CA LYS A 71 17.10 6.14 -16.50
C LYS A 71 17.58 4.96 -17.35
N GLY A 72 17.09 3.76 -17.06
CA GLY A 72 17.61 2.53 -17.64
C GLY A 72 18.84 2.02 -16.91
N VAL A 73 18.96 0.70 -16.82
CA VAL A 73 20.13 0.03 -16.25
C VAL A 73 21.08 -0.34 -17.40
N PRO A 74 22.34 0.10 -17.38
CA PRO A 74 23.33 -0.35 -18.37
C PRO A 74 23.51 -1.87 -18.26
N GLU A 75 23.67 -2.54 -19.41
CA GLU A 75 23.64 -4.00 -19.51
C GLU A 75 24.60 -4.69 -18.54
N ASP A 76 25.81 -4.16 -18.35
CA ASP A 76 26.83 -4.76 -17.48
C ASP A 76 26.51 -4.68 -15.98
N LYS A 77 25.59 -3.79 -15.59
CA LYS A 77 25.12 -3.64 -14.20
C LYS A 77 23.74 -4.26 -13.98
N ASN A 78 23.10 -4.77 -15.02
CA ASN A 78 21.78 -5.38 -14.91
C ASN A 78 21.89 -6.82 -14.37
N PRO A 79 21.41 -7.10 -13.14
CA PRO A 79 21.46 -8.44 -12.57
C PRO A 79 20.59 -9.48 -13.31
N PHE A 80 19.66 -9.02 -14.15
CA PHE A 80 18.76 -9.84 -14.96
C PHE A 80 19.17 -9.92 -16.43
N LYS A 81 20.37 -9.46 -16.81
CA LYS A 81 20.91 -9.71 -18.15
C LYS A 81 20.98 -11.23 -18.38
N GLU A 82 20.59 -11.71 -19.57
CA GLU A 82 20.80 -13.10 -19.95
C GLU A 82 22.28 -13.45 -19.78
N LYS A 83 22.58 -14.28 -18.79
CA LYS A 83 23.88 -14.95 -18.70
C LYS A 83 23.88 -15.92 -19.86
N GLY A 84 24.71 -15.65 -20.87
CA GLY A 84 24.85 -16.47 -22.08
C GLY A 84 24.69 -17.94 -21.75
N GLY A 85 23.76 -18.60 -22.45
CA GLY A 85 23.38 -19.98 -22.20
C GLY A 85 24.61 -20.86 -22.02
N CYS A 86 24.57 -21.73 -21.02
CA CYS A 86 25.58 -22.75 -20.78
C CYS A 86 25.84 -23.51 -22.10
N VAL A 87 27.00 -23.27 -22.72
CA VAL A 87 27.46 -24.08 -23.85
C VAL A 87 28.12 -25.30 -23.24
N ILE A 88 27.39 -26.43 -23.27
CA ILE A 88 27.98 -27.73 -22.94
C ILE A 88 28.97 -28.03 -24.06
N SER A 89 30.27 -27.97 -23.75
CA SER A 89 31.35 -28.54 -24.58
C SER A 89 31.61 -29.97 -24.17
#